data_AF-A0A2D9TAV4-F1
#
_entry.id   AF-A0A2D9TAV4-F1
#
_cell.length_a   1.000
_cell.length_b   1.000
_cell.length_c   1.000
_cell.angle_alpha   90.00
_cell.angle_beta   90.00
_cell.angle_gamma   90.00
#
_symmetry.space_group_name_H-M   'P 1'
#
loop_
_entity.id
_entity.type
_entity.pdbx_description
1 polymer ?
#
loop_
_entity_poly.entity_id
_entity_poly.type
_entity_poly.pdbx_seq_one_letter_code
_entity_poly.pdbx_strand_id
1 'polypeptide(L)'
;MTRCIFFALVSSLALGCGGAQDAGAGEEGIDPARLYPLQEGNVWSYDVDTGIETVLGTFRVVDVQGPRASVEVNGGVETLVYETTPEGIRRPNEEVWVLKRPVQVGARWPAPGGREAEVLSIDARVEVFAGTFEDCVEVREADARQTVTTTYCPDVGPVVLVTEATSEYGGATARVEGKLRAYLLEDAAAE
;
A
#
# COMPACT_ATOMS: atom_id res chain seq x y z
N MET A 1 67.05 3.31 59.58
CA MET A 1 65.82 2.82 60.22
C MET A 1 64.65 3.39 59.42
N THR A 2 63.64 2.71 58.90
CA THR A 2 63.18 1.33 58.91
C THR A 2 62.02 1.29 57.89
N ARG A 3 62.07 0.35 56.93
CA ARG A 3 60.99 -0.43 56.28
C ARG A 3 59.68 0.27 55.82
N CYS A 4 59.31 0.20 54.53
CA CYS A 4 58.66 -0.90 53.76
C CYS A 4 57.11 -0.86 53.80
N ILE A 5 56.54 -1.36 52.69
CA ILE A 5 55.17 -1.91 52.47
C ILE A 5 54.21 -0.94 51.76
N PHE A 6 54.04 -1.06 50.43
CA PHE A 6 53.08 -1.93 49.70
C PHE A 6 51.62 -1.67 50.08
N PHE A 7 50.82 -1.08 49.19
CA PHE A 7 49.62 -1.75 48.63
C PHE A 7 49.02 -0.92 47.49
N ALA A 8 48.83 -1.58 46.36
CA ALA A 8 48.03 -1.11 45.25
C ALA A 8 46.56 -1.01 45.66
N LEU A 9 45.86 0.04 45.22
CA LEU A 9 44.42 0.00 45.05
C LEU A 9 44.06 0.60 43.69
N VAL A 10 43.71 -0.30 42.78
CA VAL A 10 43.02 -0.04 41.52
C VAL A 10 41.67 0.58 41.87
N SER A 11 41.41 1.81 41.41
CA SER A 11 40.08 2.41 41.52
C SER A 11 39.53 2.64 40.12
N SER A 12 38.47 1.90 39.85
CA SER A 12 37.82 1.68 38.57
C SER A 12 37.32 2.95 37.91
N LEU A 13 37.62 3.07 36.62
CA LEU A 13 36.94 3.97 35.69
C LEU A 13 35.46 3.57 35.58
N ALA A 14 34.57 4.44 36.05
CA ALA A 14 33.16 4.42 35.65
C ALA A 14 32.92 5.62 34.71
N LEU A 15 33.34 5.48 33.45
CA LEU A 15 32.82 6.27 32.35
C LEU A 15 31.38 5.78 32.11
N GLY A 16 30.44 6.35 32.84
CA GLY A 16 29.02 6.22 32.54
C GLY A 16 28.72 7.02 31.28
N CYS A 17 28.85 6.38 30.11
CA CYS A 17 28.17 6.85 28.91
C CYS A 17 26.67 6.75 29.17
N GLY A 18 26.07 7.86 29.61
CA GLY A 18 24.64 8.08 29.50
C GLY A 18 24.31 8.13 28.03
N GLY A 19 24.03 6.96 27.43
CA GLY A 19 23.39 6.88 26.15
C GLY A 19 22.03 7.55 26.29
N ALA A 20 21.91 8.74 25.72
CA ALA A 20 20.61 9.23 25.32
C ALA A 20 20.06 8.15 24.38
N GLN A 21 19.14 7.34 24.88
CA GLN A 21 18.23 6.63 24.01
C GLN A 21 17.57 7.74 23.18
N ASP A 22 17.84 7.76 21.89
CA ASP A 22 16.96 8.39 20.92
C ASP A 22 15.59 7.71 21.07
N ALA A 23 14.82 8.21 22.02
CA ALA A 23 13.39 8.04 22.09
C ALA A 23 12.83 8.93 20.97
N GLY A 24 12.97 8.44 19.73
CA GLY A 24 12.76 9.24 18.54
C GLY A 24 12.89 8.48 17.22
N ALA A 25 12.82 7.15 17.20
CA ALA A 25 12.23 6.48 16.05
C ALA A 25 10.72 6.77 16.11
N GLY A 26 10.33 8.00 15.75
CA GLY A 26 8.93 8.33 15.57
C GLY A 26 8.36 7.36 14.54
N GLU A 27 7.16 6.83 14.80
CA GLU A 27 6.42 5.97 13.86
C GLU A 27 6.60 6.45 12.43
N GLU A 28 7.42 5.75 11.65
CA GLU A 28 7.54 6.00 10.23
C GLU A 28 6.21 5.49 9.65
N GLY A 29 5.28 6.41 9.41
CA GLY A 29 3.92 6.09 8.98
C GLY A 29 3.93 5.27 7.69
N ILE A 30 2.88 4.48 7.46
CA ILE A 30 2.77 3.57 6.31
C ILE A 30 3.02 4.34 5.01
N ASP A 31 3.99 3.87 4.21
CA ASP A 31 4.35 4.45 2.94
C ASP A 31 3.40 3.97 1.82
N PRO A 32 2.63 4.86 1.17
CA PRO A 32 1.82 4.51 0.01
C PRO A 32 2.59 3.79 -1.11
N ALA A 33 3.88 4.06 -1.31
CA ALA A 33 4.67 3.41 -2.35
C ALA A 33 4.90 1.91 -2.08
N ARG A 34 4.90 1.49 -0.82
CA ARG A 34 4.93 0.06 -0.45
C ARG A 34 3.58 -0.61 -0.65
N LEU A 35 2.48 0.12 -0.50
CA LEU A 35 1.12 -0.40 -0.68
C LEU A 35 0.74 -0.58 -2.16
N TYR A 36 1.36 0.18 -3.06
CA TYR A 36 1.19 0.01 -4.50
C TYR A 36 2.52 0.25 -5.22
N PRO A 37 3.38 -0.79 -5.31
CA PRO A 37 4.72 -0.66 -5.87
C PRO A 37 4.65 -0.51 -7.40
N LEU A 38 4.72 0.74 -7.88
CA LEU A 38 4.59 1.12 -9.29
C LEU A 38 5.93 1.11 -10.05
N GLN A 39 6.70 0.03 -9.92
CA GLN A 39 7.96 -0.13 -10.66
C GLN A 39 7.70 -0.76 -12.03
N GLU A 40 8.45 -0.33 -13.04
CA GLU A 40 8.35 -0.88 -14.41
C GLU A 40 8.58 -2.39 -14.38
N GLY A 41 7.75 -3.14 -15.12
CA GLY A 41 7.82 -4.60 -15.15
C GLY A 41 6.88 -5.28 -14.15
N ASN A 42 6.48 -4.61 -13.06
CA ASN A 42 5.57 -5.20 -12.06
C ASN A 42 4.23 -5.62 -12.69
N VAL A 43 3.74 -6.79 -12.28
CA VAL A 43 2.51 -7.39 -12.80
C VAL A 43 1.65 -7.93 -11.67
N TRP A 44 0.34 -7.73 -11.81
CA TRP A 44 -0.68 -8.42 -11.02
C TRP A 44 -1.68 -9.10 -11.93
N SER A 45 -2.16 -10.26 -11.48
CA SER A 45 -3.25 -10.99 -12.12
C SER A 45 -4.30 -11.37 -11.10
N TYR A 46 -5.57 -11.22 -11.47
CA TYR A 46 -6.70 -11.37 -10.57
C TYR A 46 -7.70 -12.36 -11.16
N ASP A 47 -8.28 -13.18 -10.28
CA ASP A 47 -9.57 -13.81 -10.55
C ASP A 47 -10.66 -12.77 -10.31
N VAL A 48 -11.31 -12.33 -11.38
CA VAL A 48 -12.39 -11.33 -11.36
C VAL A 48 -13.72 -12.04 -11.49
N ASP A 49 -14.43 -12.19 -10.38
CA ASP A 49 -15.80 -12.68 -10.33
C ASP A 49 -16.77 -11.53 -10.63
N THR A 50 -17.54 -11.67 -11.70
CA THR A 50 -18.56 -10.70 -12.14
C THR A 50 -19.96 -11.01 -11.61
N GLY A 51 -20.11 -12.07 -10.81
CA GLY A 51 -21.39 -12.66 -10.41
C GLY A 51 -22.03 -13.55 -11.47
N ILE A 52 -21.47 -13.60 -12.68
CA ILE A 52 -21.93 -14.44 -13.79
C ILE A 52 -20.83 -15.44 -14.19
N GLU A 53 -19.62 -14.94 -14.30
CA GLU A 53 -18.42 -15.71 -14.64
C GLU A 53 -17.19 -15.15 -13.92
N THR A 54 -16.17 -15.99 -13.83
CA THR A 54 -14.84 -15.59 -13.36
C THR A 54 -13.89 -15.48 -14.55
N VAL A 55 -13.29 -14.31 -14.72
CA VAL A 55 -12.32 -14.02 -15.79
C VAL A 55 -10.98 -13.61 -15.22
N LEU A 56 -9.92 -13.72 -16.02
CA LEU A 56 -8.59 -13.26 -15.64
C LEU A 56 -8.46 -11.77 -15.93
N GLY A 57 -8.22 -10.96 -14.90
CA GLY A 57 -7.79 -9.56 -15.03
C GLY A 57 -6.28 -9.44 -14.91
N THR A 58 -5.63 -8.58 -15.69
CA THR A 58 -4.18 -8.31 -15.56
C THR A 58 -3.88 -6.83 -15.52
N PHE A 59 -2.89 -6.46 -14.71
CA PHE A 59 -2.36 -5.10 -14.57
C PHE A 59 -0.85 -5.19 -14.69
N ARG A 60 -0.23 -4.41 -15.57
CA ARG A 60 1.22 -4.38 -15.78
C ARG A 60 1.72 -2.95 -15.80
N VAL A 61 2.74 -2.63 -15.01
CA VAL A 61 3.47 -1.37 -15.16
C VAL A 61 4.34 -1.48 -16.40
N VAL A 62 4.04 -0.71 -17.44
CA VAL A 62 4.69 -0.81 -18.75
C VAL A 62 5.69 0.29 -19.05
N ASP A 63 5.66 1.37 -18.28
CA ASP A 63 6.56 2.52 -18.45
C ASP A 63 6.61 3.34 -17.16
N VAL A 64 7.80 3.75 -16.74
CA VAL A 64 8.00 4.68 -15.62
C VAL A 64 8.87 5.86 -16.06
N GLN A 65 8.31 7.08 -15.97
CA GLN A 65 8.98 8.33 -16.33
C GLN A 65 8.98 9.29 -15.15
N GLY A 66 10.10 9.33 -14.43
CA GLY A 66 10.21 10.11 -13.19
C GLY A 66 9.17 9.63 -12.15
N PRO A 67 8.30 10.51 -11.63
CA PRO A 67 7.29 10.08 -10.66
C PRO A 67 6.09 9.38 -11.29
N ARG A 68 6.00 9.30 -12.62
CA ARG A 68 4.81 8.79 -13.32
C ARG A 68 4.99 7.36 -13.77
N ALA A 69 3.97 6.54 -13.54
CA ALA A 69 3.90 5.16 -13.99
C ALA A 69 2.66 4.95 -14.85
N SER A 70 2.84 4.29 -15.99
CA SER A 70 1.76 3.84 -16.88
C SER A 70 1.46 2.37 -16.59
N VAL A 71 0.20 2.06 -16.27
CA VAL A 71 -0.27 0.72 -15.95
C VAL A 71 -1.25 0.26 -17.02
N GLU A 72 -0.85 -0.75 -17.77
CA GLU A 72 -1.67 -1.40 -18.77
C GLU A 72 -2.63 -2.40 -18.11
N VAL A 73 -3.90 -2.35 -18.51
CA VAL A 73 -4.95 -3.27 -18.02
C VAL A 73 -5.37 -4.21 -19.15
N ASN A 74 -5.42 -5.51 -18.83
CA ASN A 74 -5.91 -6.58 -19.72
C ASN A 74 -5.26 -6.62 -21.11
N GLY A 75 -3.94 -6.39 -21.20
CA GLY A 75 -3.25 -6.44 -22.50
C GLY A 75 -3.46 -5.20 -23.37
N GLY A 76 -3.69 -4.03 -22.76
CA GLY A 76 -3.77 -2.74 -23.46
C GLY A 76 -5.17 -2.25 -23.73
N VAL A 77 -6.18 -2.90 -23.15
CA VAL A 77 -7.59 -2.46 -23.27
C VAL A 77 -7.78 -1.08 -22.64
N GLU A 78 -7.09 -0.83 -21.53
CA GLU A 78 -7.04 0.45 -20.85
C GLU A 78 -5.60 0.73 -20.38
N THR A 79 -5.26 2.01 -20.26
CA THR A 79 -4.00 2.44 -19.63
C THR A 79 -4.32 3.47 -18.55
N LEU A 80 -3.93 3.14 -17.33
CA LEU A 80 -4.03 4.01 -16.16
C LEU A 80 -2.70 4.72 -15.95
N VAL A 81 -2.75 5.99 -15.56
CA VAL A 81 -1.54 6.76 -15.21
C VAL A 81 -1.60 7.12 -13.74
N TYR A 82 -0.52 6.83 -13.04
CA TYR A 82 -0.32 7.19 -11.64
C TYR A 82 0.89 8.10 -11.50
N GLU A 83 0.88 8.93 -10.46
CA GLU A 83 2.01 9.77 -10.07
C GLU A 83 2.31 9.56 -8.58
N THR A 84 3.54 9.15 -8.27
CA THR A 84 4.04 8.98 -6.90
C THR A 84 4.70 10.27 -6.42
N THR A 85 4.28 10.74 -5.25
CA THR A 85 4.73 11.99 -4.62
C THR A 85 5.03 11.75 -3.14
N PRO A 86 5.72 12.68 -2.45
CA PRO A 86 5.90 12.59 -1.00
C PRO A 86 4.58 12.48 -0.22
N GLU A 87 3.48 13.03 -0.74
CA GLU A 87 2.17 12.98 -0.12
C GLU A 87 1.41 11.68 -0.38
N GLY A 88 1.79 10.89 -1.40
CA GLY A 88 1.18 9.61 -1.75
C GLY A 88 1.09 9.36 -3.25
N ILE A 89 0.14 8.53 -3.67
CA ILE A 89 -0.08 8.12 -5.06
C ILE A 89 -1.38 8.74 -5.56
N ARG A 90 -1.32 9.42 -6.70
CA ARG A 90 -2.47 10.13 -7.30
C ARG A 90 -2.67 9.75 -8.76
N ARG A 91 -3.87 10.01 -9.28
CA ARG A 91 -4.15 10.00 -10.73
C ARG A 91 -4.02 11.42 -11.25
N PRO A 92 -2.93 11.78 -11.97
CA PRO A 92 -2.64 13.17 -12.29
C PRO A 92 -3.68 13.81 -13.22
N ASN A 93 -4.32 13.02 -14.09
CA ASN A 93 -5.33 13.51 -15.03
C ASN A 93 -6.69 13.85 -14.37
N GLU A 94 -6.96 13.23 -13.22
CA GLU A 94 -8.20 13.42 -12.45
C GLU A 94 -7.98 14.33 -11.23
N GLU A 95 -6.72 14.65 -10.90
CA GLU A 95 -6.32 15.42 -9.71
C GLU A 95 -6.82 14.84 -8.38
N VAL A 96 -7.01 13.52 -8.32
CA VAL A 96 -7.51 12.77 -7.15
C VAL A 96 -6.46 11.78 -6.61
N TRP A 97 -6.62 11.44 -5.34
CA TRP A 97 -5.70 10.53 -4.65
C TRP A 97 -6.20 9.09 -4.70
N VAL A 98 -5.26 8.16 -4.92
CA VAL A 98 -5.49 6.71 -4.78
C VAL A 98 -5.14 6.30 -3.35
N LEU A 99 -3.94 6.69 -2.90
CA LEU A 99 -3.44 6.52 -1.55
C LEU A 99 -2.81 7.84 -1.10
N LYS A 100 -3.12 8.29 0.11
CA LYS A 100 -2.65 9.58 0.61
C LYS A 100 -2.16 9.45 2.05
N ARG A 101 -1.03 10.11 2.36
CA ARG A 101 -0.55 10.27 3.74
C ARG A 101 -1.43 11.27 4.52
N PRO A 102 -1.58 11.09 5.84
CA PRO A 102 -1.18 9.90 6.60
C PRO A 102 -2.13 8.72 6.30
N VAL A 103 -1.58 7.52 6.15
CA VAL A 103 -2.37 6.29 6.01
C VAL A 103 -2.69 5.78 7.41
N GLN A 104 -3.83 6.20 7.92
CA GLN A 104 -4.35 5.86 9.25
C GLN A 104 -5.86 5.68 9.18
N VAL A 105 -6.43 4.82 10.03
CA VAL A 105 -7.88 4.59 10.07
C VAL A 105 -8.64 5.91 10.21
N GLY A 106 -9.67 6.10 9.39
CA GLY A 106 -10.49 7.30 9.32
C GLY A 106 -9.89 8.46 8.51
N ALA A 107 -8.68 8.33 7.95
CA ALA A 107 -8.17 9.30 6.98
C ALA A 107 -9.03 9.29 5.71
N ARG A 108 -9.30 10.48 5.16
CA ARG A 108 -10.20 10.66 4.01
C ARG A 108 -9.66 11.62 2.96
N TRP A 109 -10.03 11.39 1.70
CA TRP A 109 -9.68 12.26 0.58
C TRP A 109 -10.65 12.13 -0.60
N PRO A 110 -10.67 13.13 -1.52
CA PRO A 110 -11.36 12.99 -2.80
C PRO A 110 -10.74 11.89 -3.66
N ALA A 111 -11.58 11.03 -4.22
CA ALA A 111 -11.22 9.86 -5.00
C ALA A 111 -11.81 9.94 -6.44
N PRO A 112 -11.37 9.08 -7.37
CA PRO A 112 -11.88 9.05 -8.74
C PRO A 112 -13.41 9.01 -8.84
N GLY A 113 -13.95 9.62 -9.90
CA GLY A 113 -15.40 9.64 -10.15
C GLY A 113 -16.24 10.45 -9.17
N GLY A 114 -15.63 11.33 -8.37
CA GLY A 114 -16.33 12.15 -7.37
C GLY A 114 -16.65 11.42 -6.07
N ARG A 115 -16.04 10.25 -5.86
CA ARG A 115 -16.16 9.46 -4.62
C ARG A 115 -15.33 10.09 -3.49
N GLU A 116 -15.67 9.72 -2.26
CA GLU A 116 -14.84 9.98 -1.07
C GLU A 116 -14.15 8.67 -0.65
N ALA A 117 -12.83 8.70 -0.53
CA ALA A 117 -12.05 7.60 0.03
C ALA A 117 -11.97 7.70 1.55
N GLU A 118 -11.94 6.55 2.22
CA GLU A 118 -11.69 6.39 3.65
C GLU A 118 -10.83 5.17 3.92
N VAL A 119 -9.82 5.30 4.78
CA VAL A 119 -9.06 4.16 5.31
C VAL A 119 -9.89 3.46 6.40
N LEU A 120 -10.23 2.20 6.18
CA LEU A 120 -11.06 1.40 7.09
C LEU A 120 -10.22 0.57 8.09
N SER A 121 -9.09 0.04 7.64
CA SER A 121 -8.16 -0.75 8.46
C SER A 121 -6.73 -0.55 7.96
N ILE A 122 -5.76 -0.78 8.84
CA ILE A 122 -4.31 -0.78 8.53
C ILE A 122 -3.61 -2.09 8.97
N ASP A 123 -4.39 -3.04 9.45
CA ASP A 123 -3.95 -4.28 10.10
C ASP A 123 -4.75 -5.50 9.58
N ALA A 124 -5.34 -5.37 8.39
CA ALA A 124 -6.16 -6.41 7.81
C ALA A 124 -5.30 -7.63 7.43
N ARG A 125 -5.83 -8.82 7.71
CA ARG A 125 -5.30 -10.10 7.21
C ARG A 125 -6.15 -10.59 6.05
N VAL A 126 -5.52 -10.90 4.93
CA VAL A 126 -6.20 -11.35 3.70
C VAL A 126 -5.61 -12.66 3.21
N GLU A 127 -6.49 -13.61 2.87
CA GLU A 127 -6.13 -14.88 2.25
C GLU A 127 -6.70 -14.96 0.83
N VAL A 128 -5.81 -15.13 -0.14
CA VAL A 128 -6.11 -15.26 -1.58
C VAL A 128 -5.26 -16.38 -2.17
N PHE A 129 -5.45 -16.71 -3.46
CA PHE A 129 -4.68 -17.78 -4.09
C PHE A 129 -3.16 -17.50 -4.09
N ALA A 130 -2.78 -16.22 -4.22
CA ALA A 130 -1.38 -15.81 -4.18
C ALA A 130 -0.71 -15.99 -2.80
N GLY A 131 -1.48 -16.21 -1.73
CA GLY A 131 -0.96 -16.41 -0.38
C GLY A 131 -1.82 -15.75 0.70
N THR A 132 -1.24 -15.68 1.90
CA THR A 132 -1.82 -14.93 3.03
C THR A 132 -0.94 -13.74 3.36
N PHE A 133 -1.57 -12.57 3.51
CA PHE A 133 -0.91 -11.31 3.78
C PHE A 133 -1.46 -10.70 5.06
N GLU A 134 -0.61 -10.00 5.79
CA GLU A 134 -0.92 -9.29 7.04
C GLU A 134 -0.55 -7.81 6.89
N ASP A 135 -0.96 -7.00 7.87
CA ASP A 135 -0.72 -5.55 7.89
C ASP A 135 -1.22 -4.83 6.62
N CYS A 136 -2.30 -5.36 6.03
CA CYS A 136 -2.88 -4.79 4.83
C CYS A 136 -3.78 -3.60 5.18
N VAL A 137 -3.81 -2.62 4.29
CA VAL A 137 -4.60 -1.40 4.39
C VAL A 137 -5.86 -1.54 3.54
N GLU A 138 -7.02 -1.39 4.15
CA GLU A 138 -8.29 -1.37 3.44
C GLU A 138 -8.75 0.07 3.21
N VAL A 139 -8.99 0.42 1.96
CA VAL A 139 -9.50 1.74 1.55
C VAL A 139 -10.81 1.57 0.82
N ARG A 140 -11.82 2.33 1.25
CA ARG A 140 -13.14 2.37 0.63
C ARG A 140 -13.36 3.71 -0.05
N GLU A 141 -13.60 3.69 -1.36
CA GLU A 141 -14.10 4.82 -2.14
C GLU A 141 -15.60 4.68 -2.32
N ALA A 142 -16.40 5.68 -1.99
CA ALA A 142 -17.84 5.61 -2.21
C ALA A 142 -18.49 6.93 -2.64
N ASP A 143 -19.57 6.81 -3.43
CA ASP A 143 -20.57 7.84 -3.64
C ASP A 143 -21.98 7.24 -3.43
N ALA A 144 -23.03 7.94 -3.89
CA ALA A 144 -24.41 7.49 -3.75
C ALA A 144 -24.77 6.24 -4.59
N ARG A 145 -23.96 5.88 -5.60
CA ARG A 145 -24.26 4.85 -6.60
C ARG A 145 -23.29 3.69 -6.56
N GLN A 146 -22.05 3.92 -6.14
CA GLN A 146 -20.98 2.94 -6.22
C GLN A 146 -20.09 2.99 -4.98
N THR A 147 -19.70 1.81 -4.50
CA THR A 147 -18.63 1.61 -3.52
C THR A 147 -17.55 0.74 -4.13
N VAL A 148 -16.29 1.14 -3.97
CA VAL A 148 -15.10 0.38 -4.35
C VAL A 148 -14.25 0.22 -3.09
N THR A 149 -14.05 -1.01 -2.64
CA THR A 149 -13.14 -1.32 -1.54
C THR A 149 -11.92 -2.01 -2.10
N THR A 150 -10.74 -1.45 -1.83
CA THR A 150 -9.46 -2.04 -2.22
C THR A 150 -8.67 -2.38 -0.97
N THR A 151 -8.17 -3.60 -0.87
CA THR A 151 -7.21 -3.99 0.15
C THR A 151 -5.81 -3.99 -0.47
N TYR A 152 -4.93 -3.16 0.07
CA TYR A 152 -3.53 -3.03 -0.34
C TYR A 152 -2.63 -3.70 0.69
N CYS A 153 -1.75 -4.60 0.27
CA CYS A 153 -0.80 -5.23 1.17
C CYS A 153 0.62 -4.68 0.92
N PRO A 154 1.40 -4.39 1.98
CA PRO A 154 2.76 -3.90 1.85
C PRO A 154 3.64 -4.81 1.00
N ASP A 155 4.42 -4.21 0.10
CA ASP A 155 5.35 -4.86 -0.83
C ASP A 155 4.68 -5.90 -1.74
N VAL A 156 3.35 -5.81 -1.91
CA VAL A 156 2.59 -6.68 -2.81
C VAL A 156 1.78 -5.82 -3.76
N GLY A 157 0.99 -4.86 -3.26
CA GLY A 157 0.05 -4.11 -4.09
C GLY A 157 -1.42 -4.36 -3.69
N PRO A 158 -2.38 -4.03 -4.58
CA PRO A 158 -3.78 -4.38 -4.40
C PRO A 158 -3.94 -5.91 -4.41
N VAL A 159 -4.55 -6.49 -3.37
CA VAL A 159 -4.77 -7.94 -3.28
C VAL A 159 -6.23 -8.34 -3.45
N VAL A 160 -7.15 -7.44 -3.09
CA VAL A 160 -8.59 -7.62 -3.22
C VAL A 160 -9.19 -6.30 -3.67
N LEU A 161 -10.08 -6.36 -4.65
CA LEU A 161 -10.87 -5.23 -5.13
C LEU A 161 -12.33 -5.66 -5.18
N VAL A 162 -13.19 -5.00 -4.42
CA VAL A 162 -14.63 -5.24 -4.43
C VAL A 162 -15.32 -3.99 -4.94
N THR A 163 -16.08 -4.11 -6.02
CA THR A 163 -16.95 -3.05 -6.52
C THR A 163 -18.39 -3.46 -6.34
N GLU A 164 -19.16 -2.59 -5.69
CA GLU A 164 -20.61 -2.72 -5.54
C GLU A 164 -21.27 -1.49 -6.15
N ALA A 165 -22.16 -1.71 -7.12
CA ALA A 165 -22.88 -0.65 -7.80
C ALA A 165 -24.39 -0.90 -7.74
N THR A 166 -25.14 0.13 -7.40
CA THR A 166 -26.61 0.08 -7.39
C THR A 166 -27.15 0.63 -8.70
N SER A 167 -27.96 -0.16 -9.41
CA SER A 167 -28.66 0.30 -10.60
C SER A 167 -29.76 1.30 -10.24
N GLU A 168 -29.81 2.43 -10.95
CA GLU A 168 -30.91 3.42 -10.86
C GLU A 168 -32.26 2.82 -11.30
N TYR A 169 -32.23 1.77 -12.12
CA TYR A 169 -33.40 1.05 -12.62
C TYR A 169 -33.52 -0.31 -11.95
N GLY A 170 -34.53 -0.47 -11.10
CA GLY A 170 -34.94 -1.78 -10.55
C GLY A 170 -34.23 -2.23 -9.26
N GLY A 171 -33.32 -1.43 -8.69
CA GLY A 171 -32.70 -1.70 -7.38
C GLY A 171 -31.75 -2.90 -7.33
N ALA A 172 -31.42 -3.49 -8.49
CA ALA A 172 -30.43 -4.55 -8.57
C ALA A 172 -29.04 -4.01 -8.20
N THR A 173 -28.30 -4.74 -7.37
CA THR A 173 -26.90 -4.45 -7.04
C THR A 173 -26.01 -5.36 -7.85
N ALA A 174 -25.08 -4.80 -8.60
CA ALA A 174 -24.00 -5.54 -9.25
C ALA A 174 -22.80 -5.56 -8.29
N ARG A 175 -22.22 -6.74 -8.07
CA ARG A 175 -21.00 -6.93 -7.30
C ARG A 175 -19.95 -7.58 -8.19
N VAL A 176 -18.79 -6.96 -8.27
CA VAL A 176 -17.61 -7.49 -8.95
C VAL A 176 -16.49 -7.60 -7.94
N GLU A 177 -15.83 -8.75 -7.86
CA GLU A 177 -14.76 -9.01 -6.90
C GLU A 177 -13.53 -9.56 -7.61
N GLY A 178 -12.43 -8.81 -7.56
CA GLY A 178 -11.11 -9.24 -8.00
C GLY A 178 -10.30 -9.75 -6.80
N LYS A 179 -9.80 -10.98 -6.87
CA LYS A 179 -8.86 -11.54 -5.90
C LYS A 179 -7.53 -11.85 -6.55
N LEU A 180 -6.44 -11.46 -5.92
CA LEU A 180 -5.10 -11.66 -6.47
C LEU A 180 -4.81 -13.16 -6.63
N ARG A 181 -4.58 -13.55 -7.90
CA ARG A 181 -4.17 -14.89 -8.28
C ARG A 181 -2.65 -15.03 -8.23
N ALA A 182 -1.94 -14.09 -8.84
CA ALA A 182 -0.48 -14.09 -8.87
C ALA A 182 0.04 -12.69 -9.13
N TYR A 183 1.27 -12.44 -8.70
CA TYR A 183 1.98 -11.19 -8.92
C TYR A 183 3.46 -11.48 -9.22
N LEU A 184 4.08 -10.57 -9.94
CA LEU A 184 5.52 -10.53 -10.18
C LEU A 184 5.96 -9.09 -9.87
N LEU A 185 6.79 -8.91 -8.87
CA LEU A 185 7.44 -7.63 -8.62
C LEU A 185 8.90 -7.76 -9.02
N GLU A 186 9.37 -6.79 -9.78
CA GLU A 186 10.79 -6.61 -10.01
C GLU A 186 11.44 -6.18 -8.69
N ASP A 187 12.68 -6.62 -8.48
CA ASP A 187 13.47 -6.08 -7.39
C ASP A 187 13.71 -4.60 -7.69
N ALA A 188 13.59 -3.75 -6.65
CA ALA A 188 14.01 -2.36 -6.77
C ALA A 188 15.47 -2.38 -7.25
N ALA A 189 15.71 -2.00 -8.51
CA ALA A 189 17.05 -1.93 -9.04
C ALA A 189 17.88 -1.09 -8.07
N ALA A 190 18.89 -1.69 -7.45
CA ALA A 190 19.81 -0.98 -6.59
C ALA A 190 20.54 0.05 -7.47
N GLU A 191 20.08 1.30 -7.43
CA GLU A 191 20.76 2.45 -8.03
C GLU A 191 22.01 2.83 -7.22
#